data_AF-A0A2N5V4L5-F1
#
_entry.id   AF-A0A2N5V4L5-F1
#
_cell.length_a   1.000
_cell.length_b   1.000
_cell.length_c   1.000
_cell.angle_alpha   90.00
_cell.angle_beta   90.00
_cell.angle_gamma   90.00
#
_symmetry.space_group_name_H-M   'P 1'
#
loop_
_entity.id
_entity.type
_entity.pdbx_description
1 polymer ?
#
loop_
_entity_poly.entity_id
_entity_poly.type
_entity_poly.pdbx_seq_one_letter_code
_entity_poly.pdbx_strand_id
1 'polypeptide(L)'
;MHLVVPGTSPLEAFSEKIQRVTEERIEFPVNKVENWYPDTVKLVVEGKGSTIQREEAILEKLKALNDPGNHMKFKLGWTKAIDPQVLPPYLSQRDYENPELVKFTRNDFPWDMAKDVEHHVMWIRPHLVTPAAFKRREDDPPYPSREYRKINGLRVAALVEYLNKNNMYGWTGLPPSAVSPFRQSILLHPTKKHVWKSESGELITRQQATRAMRWVARHTERLIEMKFPPSSYETVWSRSSKRVQSFNDPNHLHVLVIPKSSPHSFSNRKSS
;
A
#
# COMPACT_ATOMS: atom_id res chain seq x y z
N MET A 1 -68.28 -8.41 5.93
CA MET A 1 -67.48 -9.51 5.34
C MET A 1 -66.35 -8.91 4.54
N HIS A 2 -65.13 -9.36 4.83
CA HIS A 2 -63.83 -9.21 4.14
C HIS A 2 -63.40 -7.90 3.45
N LEU A 3 -62.43 -7.24 4.11
CA LEU A 3 -61.09 -6.84 3.63
C LEU A 3 -60.89 -6.52 2.14
N VAL A 4 -60.49 -5.28 1.84
CA VAL A 4 -59.30 -4.97 1.03
C VAL A 4 -58.66 -3.69 1.57
N VAL A 5 -57.40 -3.77 2.01
CA VAL A 5 -56.51 -2.63 2.21
C VAL A 5 -55.53 -2.62 1.03
N PRO A 6 -55.50 -1.58 0.19
CA PRO A 6 -54.41 -1.35 -0.74
C PRO A 6 -53.40 -0.36 -0.16
N GLY A 7 -52.13 -0.64 -0.46
CA GLY A 7 -50.96 0.03 0.10
C GLY A 7 -50.93 1.54 -0.13
N THR A 8 -50.62 2.24 0.95
CA THR A 8 -50.01 3.57 0.90
C THR A 8 -48.52 3.39 1.14
N SER A 9 -47.72 3.66 0.11
CA SER A 9 -46.34 4.11 0.30
C SER A 9 -46.40 5.57 0.74
N PRO A 10 -45.69 5.94 1.81
CA PRO A 10 -45.11 7.26 1.91
C PRO A 10 -43.59 7.12 1.97
N LEU A 11 -42.96 7.47 0.85
CA LEU A 11 -41.69 8.18 0.87
C LEU A 11 -41.88 9.42 1.76
N GLU A 12 -41.47 9.34 3.02
CA GLU A 12 -40.94 10.47 3.77
C GLU A 12 -40.43 10.03 5.15
N ALA A 13 -39.32 10.66 5.55
CA ALA A 13 -38.75 10.69 6.89
C ALA A 13 -38.04 9.44 7.42
N PHE A 14 -36.81 9.20 6.94
CA PHE A 14 -35.70 8.88 7.85
C PHE A 14 -34.49 9.76 7.50
N SER A 15 -34.59 11.03 7.87
CA SER A 15 -33.40 11.83 8.21
C SER A 15 -32.93 11.40 9.61
N GLU A 16 -32.52 10.14 9.75
CA GLU A 16 -31.70 9.74 10.88
C GLU A 16 -30.24 10.00 10.51
N LYS A 17 -29.68 10.98 11.21
CA LYS A 17 -28.26 11.30 11.31
C LYS A 17 -27.43 10.03 11.16
N ILE A 18 -26.93 9.80 9.94
CA ILE A 18 -25.68 9.07 9.75
C ILE A 18 -24.68 9.90 10.54
N GLN A 19 -24.28 9.39 11.71
CA GLN A 19 -23.07 9.87 12.36
C GLN A 19 -21.99 9.80 11.28
N ARG A 20 -21.59 10.97 10.77
CA ARG A 20 -20.28 11.15 10.16
C ARG A 20 -19.32 10.63 11.22
N VAL A 21 -18.90 9.37 11.08
CA VAL A 21 -17.66 8.92 11.71
C VAL A 21 -16.62 9.80 11.02
N THR A 22 -16.27 10.88 11.69
CA THR A 22 -15.16 11.74 11.31
C THR A 22 -13.97 10.80 11.11
N GLU A 23 -13.50 10.70 9.87
CA GLU A 23 -12.24 10.06 9.54
C GLU A 23 -11.13 10.92 10.14
N GLU A 24 -10.99 10.90 11.46
CA GLU A 24 -9.94 11.61 12.16
C GLU A 24 -8.59 11.10 11.63
N ARG A 25 -7.79 12.02 11.10
CA ARG A 25 -6.41 11.75 10.73
C ARG A 25 -5.70 11.21 11.96
N ILE A 26 -5.11 10.03 11.83
CA ILE A 26 -4.34 9.40 12.91
C ILE A 26 -2.95 10.03 12.88
N GLU A 27 -2.56 10.71 13.96
CA GLU A 27 -1.16 11.11 14.17
C GLU A 27 -0.35 9.89 14.62
N PHE A 28 0.74 9.61 13.91
CA PHE A 28 1.68 8.55 14.27
C PHE A 28 2.94 9.13 14.90
N PRO A 29 3.61 8.37 15.79
CA PRO A 29 4.90 8.78 16.33
C PRO A 29 5.90 8.99 15.18
N VAL A 30 6.66 10.07 15.27
CA VAL A 30 7.69 10.43 14.30
C VAL A 30 8.91 9.54 14.47
N ASN A 31 9.37 8.93 13.38
CA ASN A 31 10.62 8.16 13.37
C ASN A 31 11.65 8.84 12.49
N LYS A 32 12.86 9.04 13.04
CA LYS A 32 14.04 9.45 12.27
C LYS A 32 14.69 8.23 11.63
N VAL A 33 15.32 8.44 10.49
CA VAL A 33 15.98 7.40 9.71
C VAL A 33 17.38 7.85 9.38
N GLU A 34 18.38 7.25 10.03
CA GLU A 34 19.78 7.60 9.81
C GLU A 34 20.44 6.67 8.78
N ASN A 35 19.98 5.42 8.70
CA ASN A 35 20.58 4.40 7.84
C ASN A 35 19.54 3.69 6.96
N TRP A 36 20.01 3.15 5.84
CA TRP A 36 19.22 2.20 5.04
C TRP A 36 18.85 0.96 5.87
N TYR A 37 19.86 0.30 6.43
CA TYR A 37 19.69 -0.81 7.37
C TYR A 37 20.31 -0.47 8.73
N PRO A 38 19.64 -0.73 9.86
CA PRO A 38 18.33 -1.37 9.96
C PRO A 38 17.15 -0.41 9.77
N ASP A 39 17.33 0.90 9.90
CA ASP A 39 16.25 1.86 10.19
C ASP A 39 15.17 1.91 9.10
N THR A 40 15.56 2.20 7.85
CA THR A 40 14.61 2.30 6.73
C THR A 40 13.86 0.98 6.52
N VAL A 41 14.62 -0.12 6.41
CA VAL A 41 14.06 -1.46 6.17
C VAL A 41 13.10 -1.85 7.29
N LYS A 42 13.50 -1.65 8.56
CA LYS A 42 12.68 -1.96 9.72
C LYS A 42 11.37 -1.21 9.70
N LEU A 43 11.40 0.12 9.55
CA LEU A 43 10.18 0.92 9.62
C LEU A 43 9.20 0.54 8.52
N VAL A 44 9.66 0.33 7.29
CA VAL A 44 8.78 -0.07 6.20
C VAL A 44 8.18 -1.45 6.43
N VAL A 45 9.01 -2.46 6.73
CA VAL A 45 8.59 -3.85 6.96
C VAL A 45 7.66 -4.00 8.17
N GLU A 46 7.83 -3.16 9.19
CA GLU A 46 6.95 -3.14 10.37
C GLU A 46 5.59 -2.47 10.10
N GLY A 47 5.36 -1.97 8.88
CA GLY A 47 4.15 -1.25 8.47
C GLY A 47 4.14 0.22 8.90
N LYS A 48 5.30 0.75 9.29
CA LYS A 48 5.51 2.11 9.81
C LYS A 48 6.16 3.06 8.79
N GLY A 49 6.23 2.70 7.50
CA GLY A 49 6.83 3.58 6.48
C GLY A 49 6.22 4.98 6.47
N SER A 50 4.90 5.11 6.69
CA SER A 50 4.19 6.38 6.78
C SER A 50 4.55 7.24 8.00
N THR A 51 5.41 6.76 8.89
CA THR A 51 5.85 7.48 10.12
C THR A 51 7.19 8.17 9.95
N ILE A 52 7.85 7.97 8.81
CA ILE A 52 9.05 8.71 8.42
C ILE A 52 8.60 10.10 7.98
N GLN A 53 9.07 11.12 8.70
CA GLN A 53 8.66 12.50 8.42
C GLN A 53 9.45 13.09 7.27
N ARG A 54 8.99 14.24 6.79
CA ARG A 54 9.75 15.10 5.88
C ARG A 54 10.49 16.14 6.69
N GLU A 55 11.56 16.68 6.13
CA GLU A 55 12.11 17.94 6.63
C GLU A 55 11.05 19.03 6.59
N GLU A 56 11.11 19.95 7.55
CA GLU A 56 10.13 21.03 7.72
C GLU A 56 9.98 21.86 6.44
N ALA A 57 11.09 22.23 5.79
CA ALA A 57 11.06 23.00 4.54
C ALA A 57 10.34 22.27 3.39
N ILE A 58 10.43 20.94 3.32
CA ILE A 58 9.71 20.14 2.32
C ILE A 58 8.23 20.02 2.70
N LEU A 59 7.94 19.87 3.98
CA LEU A 59 6.56 19.83 4.48
C LEU A 59 5.82 21.14 4.18
N GLU A 60 6.45 22.29 4.40
CA GLU A 60 5.87 23.60 4.09
C GLU A 60 5.62 23.78 2.59
N LYS A 61 6.55 23.32 1.73
CA LYS A 61 6.33 23.30 0.27
C LYS A 61 5.11 22.44 -0.12
N LEU A 62 4.92 21.29 0.52
CA LEU A 62 3.77 20.44 0.28
C LEU A 62 2.47 21.10 0.76
N LYS A 63 2.48 21.73 1.95
CA LYS A 63 1.31 22.43 2.51
C LYS A 63 0.91 23.66 1.72
N ALA A 64 1.86 24.32 1.04
CA ALA A 64 1.59 25.47 0.20
C ALA A 64 0.80 25.14 -1.08
N LEU A 65 0.64 23.85 -1.42
CA LEU A 65 -0.21 23.43 -2.53
C LEU A 65 -1.68 23.43 -2.11
N ASN A 66 -2.51 24.25 -2.79
CA ASN A 66 -3.96 24.27 -2.57
C ASN A 66 -4.64 22.92 -2.84
N ASP A 67 -4.12 22.16 -3.81
CA ASP A 67 -4.61 20.80 -4.14
C ASP A 67 -3.44 19.94 -4.63
N PRO A 68 -2.72 19.27 -3.71
CA PRO A 68 -1.60 18.41 -4.09
C PRO A 68 -1.99 17.29 -5.05
N GLY A 69 -3.22 16.77 -4.94
CA GLY A 69 -3.70 15.67 -5.78
C GLY A 69 -3.84 16.10 -7.24
N ASN A 70 -4.57 17.20 -7.47
CA ASN A 70 -4.71 17.75 -8.82
C ASN A 70 -3.40 18.30 -9.39
N HIS A 71 -2.53 18.88 -8.55
CA HIS A 71 -1.18 19.25 -8.94
C HIS A 71 -0.41 18.05 -9.51
N MET A 72 -0.44 16.91 -8.80
CA MET A 72 0.23 15.70 -9.27
C MET A 72 -0.42 15.13 -10.51
N LYS A 73 -1.76 15.10 -10.64
CA LYS A 73 -2.42 14.65 -11.87
C LYS A 73 -2.00 15.48 -13.08
N PHE A 74 -1.93 16.80 -12.94
CA PHE A 74 -1.48 17.67 -14.02
C PHE A 74 -0.05 17.34 -14.44
N LYS A 75 0.88 17.20 -13.48
CA LYS A 75 2.27 16.83 -13.73
C LYS A 75 2.40 15.45 -14.39
N LEU A 76 1.52 14.52 -14.03
CA LEU A 76 1.46 13.18 -14.62
C LEU A 76 0.74 13.14 -15.97
N GLY A 77 0.11 14.23 -16.43
CA GLY A 77 -0.73 14.23 -17.63
C GLY A 77 -2.04 13.44 -17.45
N TRP A 78 -2.45 13.17 -16.22
CA TRP A 78 -3.63 12.39 -15.86
C TRP A 78 -4.85 13.27 -15.57
N THR A 79 -5.07 14.27 -16.41
CA THR A 79 -6.16 15.24 -16.25
C THR A 79 -7.52 14.69 -16.64
N LYS A 80 -7.56 13.65 -17.48
CA LYS A 80 -8.80 12.95 -17.86
C LYS A 80 -9.01 11.73 -16.98
N ALA A 81 -10.25 11.55 -16.50
CA ALA A 81 -10.65 10.30 -15.87
C ALA A 81 -10.56 9.14 -16.86
N ILE A 82 -10.16 7.96 -16.38
CA ILE A 82 -10.25 6.71 -17.12
C ILE A 82 -11.46 5.95 -16.59
N ASP A 83 -12.22 5.33 -17.49
CA ASP A 83 -13.33 4.46 -17.12
C ASP A 83 -12.81 3.31 -16.22
N PRO A 84 -13.32 3.17 -14.99
CA PRO A 84 -12.93 2.08 -14.11
C PRO A 84 -13.09 0.68 -14.73
N GLN A 85 -14.01 0.51 -15.70
CA GLN A 85 -14.24 -0.77 -16.38
C GLN A 85 -13.10 -1.17 -17.32
N VAL A 86 -12.30 -0.20 -17.81
CA VAL A 86 -11.17 -0.48 -18.70
C VAL A 86 -9.84 -0.63 -17.95
N LEU A 87 -9.82 -0.33 -16.64
CA LEU A 87 -8.64 -0.54 -15.82
C LEU A 87 -8.34 -2.04 -15.67
N PRO A 88 -7.06 -2.44 -15.70
CA PRO A 88 -6.71 -3.82 -15.44
C PRO A 88 -7.16 -4.22 -14.03
N PRO A 89 -7.56 -5.49 -13.83
CA PRO A 89 -8.09 -5.94 -12.55
C PRO A 89 -7.03 -5.93 -11.44
N TYR A 90 -5.74 -5.93 -11.78
CA TYR A 90 -4.61 -5.73 -10.88
C TYR A 90 -3.40 -5.30 -11.72
N LEU A 91 -2.41 -4.67 -11.09
CA LEU A 91 -1.15 -4.30 -11.73
C LEU A 91 -0.31 -5.52 -12.09
N SER A 92 0.40 -5.48 -13.20
CA SER A 92 1.26 -6.56 -13.65
C SER A 92 2.41 -6.01 -14.48
N GLN A 93 3.47 -6.80 -14.71
CA GLN A 93 4.67 -6.36 -15.45
C GLN A 93 4.37 -5.70 -16.81
N ARG A 94 3.32 -6.14 -17.50
CA ARG A 94 2.90 -5.58 -18.80
C ARG A 94 2.50 -4.09 -18.70
N ASP A 95 2.20 -3.61 -17.50
CA ASP A 95 1.73 -2.26 -17.27
C ASP A 95 2.90 -1.28 -17.00
N TYR A 96 4.16 -1.76 -16.92
CA TYR A 96 5.35 -0.95 -16.58
C TYR A 96 5.57 0.22 -17.55
N GLU A 97 5.38 -0.03 -18.84
CA GLU A 97 5.58 0.95 -19.90
C GLU A 97 4.28 1.62 -20.35
N ASN A 98 3.20 1.46 -19.56
CA ASN A 98 1.93 2.09 -19.86
C ASN A 98 1.78 3.40 -19.06
N PRO A 99 2.13 4.56 -19.65
CA PRO A 99 2.08 5.85 -18.95
C PRO A 99 0.65 6.30 -18.60
N GLU A 100 -0.38 5.69 -19.17
CA GLU A 100 -1.78 5.95 -18.78
C GLU A 100 -2.12 5.28 -17.45
N LEU A 101 -1.43 4.19 -17.08
CA LEU A 101 -1.75 3.40 -15.89
C LEU A 101 -0.73 3.56 -14.76
N VAL A 102 0.55 3.63 -15.10
CA VAL A 102 1.66 3.63 -14.14
C VAL A 102 2.72 4.64 -14.56
N LYS A 103 3.22 5.43 -13.59
CA LYS A 103 4.40 6.28 -13.78
C LYS A 103 5.32 6.20 -12.57
N PHE A 104 6.61 6.03 -12.82
CA PHE A 104 7.66 6.18 -11.80
C PHE A 104 8.26 7.57 -11.88
N THR A 105 8.27 8.29 -10.77
CA THR A 105 8.96 9.58 -10.65
C THR A 105 9.82 9.60 -9.40
N ARG A 106 10.86 10.43 -9.38
CA ARG A 106 11.44 10.85 -8.10
C ARG A 106 10.36 11.55 -7.27
N ASN A 107 10.41 11.41 -5.95
CA ASN A 107 9.47 12.07 -5.07
C ASN A 107 9.80 13.56 -4.99
N ASP A 108 8.86 14.42 -5.37
CA ASP A 108 9.00 15.87 -5.28
C ASP A 108 9.00 16.37 -3.83
N PHE A 109 8.42 15.58 -2.93
CA PHE A 109 8.31 15.85 -1.50
C PHE A 109 8.85 14.63 -0.73
N PRO A 110 10.17 14.37 -0.80
CA PRO A 110 10.76 13.19 -0.19
C PRO A 110 10.62 13.25 1.34
N TRP A 111 10.51 12.07 1.94
CA TRP A 111 10.79 11.87 3.36
C TRP A 111 12.25 12.21 3.68
N ASP A 112 12.50 12.55 4.94
CA ASP A 112 13.83 12.70 5.51
C ASP A 112 14.44 11.30 5.65
N MET A 113 15.32 10.98 4.70
CA MET A 113 15.92 9.65 4.51
C MET A 113 17.45 9.75 4.64
N ALA A 114 18.08 8.61 4.93
CA ALA A 114 19.53 8.48 4.82
C ALA A 114 20.04 8.94 3.44
N LYS A 115 21.20 9.60 3.41
CA LYS A 115 21.75 10.31 2.24
C LYS A 115 21.80 9.49 0.94
N ASP A 116 22.05 8.18 1.05
CA ASP A 116 22.23 7.29 -0.10
C ASP A 116 20.92 6.63 -0.57
N VAL A 117 19.79 6.94 0.07
CA VAL A 117 18.48 6.39 -0.27
C VAL A 117 17.79 7.28 -1.30
N GLU A 118 17.52 6.71 -2.47
CA GLU A 118 16.66 7.36 -3.44
C GLU A 118 15.19 7.12 -3.10
N HIS A 119 14.41 8.21 -3.05
CA HIS A 119 12.98 8.17 -2.80
C HIS A 119 12.20 8.41 -4.10
N HIS A 120 11.57 7.36 -4.61
CA HIS A 120 10.68 7.39 -5.76
C HIS A 120 9.22 7.22 -5.36
N VAL A 121 8.31 7.65 -6.22
CA VAL A 121 6.88 7.38 -6.13
C VAL A 121 6.46 6.61 -7.36
N MET A 122 5.77 5.50 -7.15
CA MET A 122 5.07 4.79 -8.19
C MET A 122 3.60 5.23 -8.18
N TRP A 123 3.24 6.08 -9.13
CA TRP A 123 1.89 6.55 -9.37
C TRP A 123 1.11 5.49 -10.12
N ILE A 124 -0.11 5.22 -9.69
CA ILE A 124 -0.95 4.16 -10.24
C ILE A 124 -2.39 4.63 -10.37
N ARG A 125 -3.02 4.32 -11.49
CA ARG A 125 -4.48 4.46 -11.64
C ARG A 125 -5.25 3.21 -11.23
N PRO A 126 -4.80 1.98 -11.54
CA PRO A 126 -5.51 0.76 -11.13
C PRO A 126 -5.51 0.56 -9.61
N HIS A 127 -6.52 -0.16 -9.12
CA HIS A 127 -6.54 -0.62 -7.73
C HIS A 127 -5.46 -1.67 -7.49
N LEU A 128 -4.62 -1.44 -6.48
CA LEU A 128 -3.55 -2.37 -6.11
C LEU A 128 -4.08 -3.70 -5.56
N VAL A 129 -5.20 -3.64 -4.83
CA VAL A 129 -5.76 -4.79 -4.11
C VAL A 129 -7.19 -5.01 -4.56
N THR A 130 -7.36 -6.06 -5.35
CA THR A 130 -8.65 -6.57 -5.80
C THR A 130 -8.71 -8.08 -5.53
N PRO A 131 -9.90 -8.71 -5.59
CA PRO A 131 -9.99 -10.17 -5.55
C PRO A 131 -9.14 -10.85 -6.64
N ALA A 132 -9.06 -10.25 -7.82
CA ALA A 132 -8.29 -10.77 -8.94
C ALA A 132 -6.77 -10.81 -8.67
N ALA A 133 -6.24 -9.90 -7.84
CA ALA A 133 -4.83 -9.92 -7.43
C ALA A 133 -4.45 -11.17 -6.60
N PHE A 134 -5.44 -11.90 -6.09
CA PHE A 134 -5.21 -13.20 -5.44
C PHE A 134 -5.03 -14.33 -6.45
N LYS A 135 -5.43 -14.17 -7.73
CA LYS A 135 -5.33 -15.24 -8.73
C LYS A 135 -3.87 -15.62 -8.98
N ARG A 136 -3.55 -16.90 -8.79
CA ARG A 136 -2.24 -17.48 -9.11
C ARG A 136 -1.99 -17.45 -10.63
N ARG A 137 -0.80 -17.00 -11.05
CA ARG A 137 -0.26 -17.13 -12.41
C ARG A 137 0.46 -18.47 -12.59
N GLU A 138 0.74 -18.87 -13.83
CA GLU A 138 1.42 -20.14 -14.10
C GLU A 138 2.80 -20.22 -13.44
N ASP A 139 3.54 -19.12 -13.49
CA ASP A 139 4.88 -18.92 -12.92
C ASP A 139 4.88 -18.57 -11.42
N ASP A 140 3.69 -18.40 -10.80
CA ASP A 140 3.61 -18.17 -9.37
C ASP A 140 3.86 -19.47 -8.58
N PRO A 141 4.46 -19.37 -7.37
CA PRO A 141 4.50 -20.50 -6.45
C PRO A 141 3.07 -20.98 -6.09
N PRO A 142 2.93 -22.15 -5.47
CA PRO A 142 1.64 -22.61 -4.98
C PRO A 142 0.98 -21.59 -4.05
N TYR A 143 -0.35 -21.57 -4.03
CA TYR A 143 -1.10 -20.72 -3.12
C TYR A 143 -0.64 -20.91 -1.67
N PRO A 144 -0.39 -19.83 -0.91
CA PRO A 144 0.06 -19.92 0.49
C PRO A 144 -1.06 -20.37 1.45
N SER A 145 -2.33 -20.29 1.01
CA SER A 145 -3.50 -20.86 1.67
C SER A 145 -4.48 -21.41 0.63
N ARG A 146 -5.11 -22.55 0.93
CA ARG A 146 -6.16 -23.14 0.06
C ARG A 146 -7.34 -22.19 -0.14
N GLU A 147 -7.63 -21.33 0.84
CA GLU A 147 -8.74 -20.36 0.77
C GLU A 147 -8.57 -19.36 -0.38
N TYR A 148 -7.33 -19.07 -0.80
CA TYR A 148 -7.05 -18.09 -1.86
C TYR A 148 -7.50 -18.57 -3.24
N ARG A 149 -7.72 -19.88 -3.40
CA ARG A 149 -8.32 -20.45 -4.63
C ARG A 149 -9.75 -19.97 -4.83
N LYS A 150 -10.47 -19.65 -3.75
CA LYS A 150 -11.83 -19.13 -3.78
C LYS A 150 -11.76 -17.60 -3.82
N ILE A 151 -11.39 -17.04 -4.97
CA ILE A 151 -11.16 -15.59 -5.13
C ILE A 151 -12.37 -14.72 -4.73
N ASN A 152 -13.58 -15.23 -4.92
CA ASN A 152 -14.83 -14.56 -4.54
C ASN A 152 -15.37 -15.05 -3.18
N GLY A 153 -14.57 -15.77 -2.40
CA GLY A 153 -14.96 -16.29 -1.09
C GLY A 153 -14.78 -15.26 0.03
N LEU A 154 -15.48 -15.49 1.14
CA LEU A 154 -15.47 -14.62 2.33
C LEU A 154 -14.06 -14.28 2.83
N ARG A 155 -13.16 -15.27 2.88
CA ARG A 155 -11.77 -15.05 3.30
C ARG A 155 -11.04 -14.04 2.41
N VAL A 156 -11.15 -14.16 1.08
CA VAL A 156 -10.47 -13.24 0.16
C VAL A 156 -11.09 -11.85 0.24
N ALA A 157 -12.42 -11.75 0.33
CA ALA A 157 -13.10 -10.48 0.54
C ALA A 157 -12.60 -9.76 1.82
N ALA A 158 -12.51 -10.46 2.95
CA ALA A 158 -11.99 -9.92 4.21
C ALA A 158 -10.52 -9.48 4.09
N LEU A 159 -9.67 -10.23 3.37
CA LEU A 159 -8.28 -9.86 3.15
C LEU A 159 -8.13 -8.65 2.21
N VAL A 160 -8.97 -8.55 1.17
CA VAL A 160 -9.04 -7.38 0.29
C VAL A 160 -9.45 -6.15 1.10
N GLU A 161 -10.46 -6.28 1.95
CA GLU A 161 -10.89 -5.22 2.87
C GLU A 161 -9.73 -4.78 3.78
N TYR A 162 -9.09 -5.73 4.45
CA TYR A 162 -7.93 -5.47 5.32
C TYR A 162 -6.83 -4.72 4.58
N LEU A 163 -6.37 -5.23 3.43
CA LEU A 163 -5.25 -4.64 2.70
C LEU A 163 -5.60 -3.28 2.09
N ASN A 164 -6.86 -3.01 1.77
CA ASN A 164 -7.29 -1.69 1.30
C ASN A 164 -7.38 -0.65 2.43
N LYS A 165 -7.84 -1.05 3.63
CA LYS A 165 -7.99 -0.16 4.79
C LYS A 165 -6.68 0.14 5.52
N ASN A 166 -5.63 -0.65 5.29
CA ASN A 166 -4.40 -0.61 6.08
C ASN A 166 -3.15 -0.30 5.25
N ASN A 167 -2.06 0.04 5.93
CA ASN A 167 -0.75 0.19 5.30
C ASN A 167 -0.32 -1.13 4.67
N MET A 168 0.23 -1.05 3.45
CA MET A 168 0.92 -2.17 2.81
C MET A 168 2.40 -1.85 2.67
N TYR A 169 3.21 -2.89 2.65
CA TYR A 169 4.63 -2.79 2.42
C TYR A 169 5.13 -4.02 1.66
N GLY A 170 6.32 -3.91 1.12
CA GLY A 170 7.03 -5.02 0.52
C GLY A 170 8.49 -4.68 0.27
N TRP A 171 9.18 -5.61 -0.35
CA TRP A 171 10.60 -5.51 -0.61
C TRP A 171 11.03 -6.44 -1.74
N THR A 172 12.07 -6.02 -2.46
CA THR A 172 12.79 -6.82 -3.45
C THR A 172 14.29 -6.54 -3.36
N GLY A 173 15.12 -7.44 -3.88
CA GLY A 173 16.58 -7.35 -3.80
C GLY A 173 17.18 -7.57 -2.41
N LEU A 174 16.38 -7.62 -1.34
CA LEU A 174 16.81 -7.93 0.03
C LEU A 174 16.78 -9.44 0.31
N PRO A 175 17.83 -10.04 0.89
CA PRO A 175 17.80 -11.44 1.30
C PRO A 175 16.88 -11.64 2.53
N PRO A 176 16.40 -12.88 2.81
CA PRO A 176 15.48 -13.14 3.91
C PRO A 176 15.99 -12.68 5.29
N SER A 177 17.30 -12.77 5.53
CA SER A 177 17.95 -12.32 6.77
C SER A 177 17.81 -10.82 7.02
N ALA A 178 17.47 -10.02 6.00
CA ALA A 178 17.25 -8.58 6.13
C ALA A 178 15.93 -8.21 6.78
N VAL A 179 14.99 -9.13 6.72
CA VAL A 179 13.60 -8.87 7.03
C VAL A 179 13.14 -9.76 8.18
N SER A 180 13.71 -10.97 8.31
CA SER A 180 13.35 -11.92 9.36
C SER A 180 13.49 -11.40 10.81
N PRO A 181 14.43 -10.49 11.15
CA PRO A 181 14.50 -9.96 12.51
C PRO A 181 13.32 -9.04 12.87
N PHE A 182 12.64 -8.46 11.87
CA PHE A 182 11.63 -7.43 12.10
C PHE A 182 10.21 -8.02 12.22
N ARG A 183 9.41 -7.43 13.10
CA ARG A 183 8.04 -7.89 13.35
C ARG A 183 7.09 -7.26 12.32
N GLN A 184 6.93 -7.94 11.19
CA GLN A 184 6.02 -7.57 10.11
C GLN A 184 4.60 -7.23 10.61
N SER A 185 4.06 -6.10 10.13
CA SER A 185 2.73 -5.56 10.48
C SER A 185 2.50 -5.30 11.98
N ILE A 186 3.56 -5.04 12.76
CA ILE A 186 3.45 -4.78 14.20
C ILE A 186 2.61 -3.54 14.52
N LEU A 187 2.56 -2.54 13.63
CA LEU A 187 1.76 -1.33 13.83
C LEU A 187 0.27 -1.65 14.04
N LEU A 188 -0.26 -2.63 13.30
CA LEU A 188 -1.68 -3.03 13.36
C LEU A 188 -1.93 -4.24 14.26
N HIS A 189 -0.88 -5.03 14.51
CA HIS A 189 -0.93 -6.22 15.34
C HIS A 189 0.20 -6.20 16.39
N PRO A 190 0.11 -5.30 17.39
CA PRO A 190 1.21 -5.08 18.36
C PRO A 190 1.52 -6.35 19.17
N THR A 191 0.51 -7.17 19.46
CA THR A 191 0.67 -8.44 20.16
C THR A 191 0.00 -9.59 19.42
N LYS A 192 0.35 -10.84 19.76
CA LYS A 192 -0.27 -12.05 19.17
C LYS A 192 -1.78 -12.13 19.39
N LYS A 193 -2.31 -11.45 20.42
CA LYS A 193 -3.73 -11.41 20.76
C LYS A 193 -4.53 -10.44 19.89
N HIS A 194 -3.87 -9.50 19.22
CA HIS A 194 -4.54 -8.53 18.37
C HIS A 194 -4.85 -9.14 17.00
N VAL A 195 -6.15 -9.38 16.78
CA VAL A 195 -6.71 -9.77 15.49
C VAL A 195 -7.51 -8.61 14.92
N TRP A 196 -7.49 -8.48 13.60
CA TRP A 196 -8.34 -7.53 12.91
C TRP A 196 -9.63 -8.24 12.49
N LYS A 197 -10.79 -7.61 12.70
CA LYS A 197 -12.10 -8.18 12.35
C LYS A 197 -12.67 -7.44 11.14
N SER A 198 -13.01 -8.18 10.09
CA SER A 198 -13.67 -7.63 8.90
C SER A 198 -15.11 -7.24 9.19
N GLU A 199 -15.72 -6.49 8.27
CA GLU A 199 -17.15 -6.19 8.33
C GLU A 199 -18.01 -7.46 8.33
N SER A 200 -17.58 -8.49 7.61
CA SER A 200 -18.23 -9.81 7.59
C SER A 200 -17.96 -10.67 8.84
N GLY A 201 -17.16 -10.18 9.79
CA GLY A 201 -16.80 -10.89 11.02
C GLY A 201 -15.61 -11.84 10.92
N GLU A 202 -14.94 -11.96 9.76
CA GLU A 202 -13.74 -12.76 9.61
C GLU A 202 -12.58 -12.16 10.41
N LEU A 203 -11.88 -13.02 11.14
CA LEU A 203 -10.70 -12.62 11.90
C LEU A 203 -9.43 -12.81 11.09
N ILE A 204 -8.58 -11.79 11.10
CA ILE A 204 -7.29 -11.75 10.42
C ILE A 204 -6.20 -11.57 11.46
N THR A 205 -5.37 -12.60 11.60
CA THR A 205 -4.15 -12.56 12.41
C THR A 205 -3.03 -11.85 11.66
N ARG A 206 -2.00 -11.42 12.40
CA ARG A 206 -0.77 -10.85 11.82
C ARG A 206 -0.14 -11.75 10.75
N GLN A 207 -0.09 -13.06 10.98
CA GLN A 207 0.53 -13.99 10.03
C GLN A 207 -0.30 -14.10 8.74
N GLN A 208 -1.64 -14.11 8.85
CA GLN A 208 -2.52 -14.10 7.68
C GLN A 208 -2.40 -12.79 6.90
N ALA A 209 -2.37 -11.64 7.60
CA ALA A 209 -2.15 -10.33 6.99
C ALA A 209 -0.82 -10.27 6.23
N THR A 210 0.28 -10.67 6.86
CA THR A 210 1.61 -10.72 6.23
C THR A 210 1.63 -11.63 5.00
N ARG A 211 1.05 -12.84 5.09
CA ARG A 211 0.99 -13.78 3.95
C ARG A 211 0.15 -13.21 2.80
N ALA A 212 -0.99 -12.61 3.09
CA ALA A 212 -1.85 -11.98 2.09
C ALA A 212 -1.15 -10.79 1.43
N MET A 213 -0.48 -9.97 2.22
CA MET A 213 0.28 -8.81 1.74
C MET A 213 1.39 -9.26 0.80
N ARG A 214 2.23 -10.23 1.19
CA ARG A 214 3.26 -10.81 0.30
C ARG A 214 2.68 -11.43 -0.96
N TRP A 215 1.55 -12.12 -0.83
CA TRP A 215 0.88 -12.71 -1.99
C TRP A 215 0.47 -11.61 -2.97
N VAL A 216 -0.33 -10.63 -2.57
CA VAL A 216 -0.76 -9.54 -3.46
C VAL A 216 0.41 -8.70 -3.96
N ALA A 217 1.38 -8.41 -3.08
CA ALA A 217 2.59 -7.63 -3.36
C ALA A 217 3.43 -8.17 -4.51
N ARG A 218 3.42 -9.50 -4.78
CA ARG A 218 4.23 -10.10 -5.85
C ARG A 218 3.98 -9.46 -7.22
N HIS A 219 2.77 -8.95 -7.44
CA HIS A 219 2.40 -8.26 -8.67
C HIS A 219 3.06 -6.87 -8.78
N THR A 220 2.98 -6.12 -7.69
CA THR A 220 3.61 -4.81 -7.50
C THR A 220 5.13 -4.92 -7.56
N GLU A 221 5.70 -5.90 -6.87
CA GLU A 221 7.14 -6.11 -6.77
C GLU A 221 7.73 -6.44 -8.14
N ARG A 222 7.11 -7.36 -8.89
CA ARG A 222 7.49 -7.64 -10.27
C ARG A 222 7.51 -6.39 -11.17
N LEU A 223 6.64 -5.41 -10.91
CA LEU A 223 6.62 -4.14 -11.64
C LEU A 223 7.75 -3.20 -11.21
N ILE A 224 7.98 -3.09 -9.89
CA ILE A 224 9.09 -2.33 -9.31
C ILE A 224 10.42 -2.88 -9.81
N GLU A 225 10.56 -4.21 -9.91
CA GLU A 225 11.75 -4.91 -10.40
C GLU A 225 12.10 -4.57 -11.85
N MET A 226 11.12 -4.16 -12.67
CA MET A 226 11.39 -3.67 -14.03
C MET A 226 12.15 -2.34 -14.02
N LYS A 227 11.92 -1.50 -13.00
CA LYS A 227 12.62 -0.22 -12.81
C LYS A 227 13.91 -0.36 -12.00
N PHE A 228 13.85 -1.18 -10.95
CA PHE A 228 14.92 -1.37 -9.97
C PHE A 228 15.21 -2.87 -9.84
N PRO A 229 16.01 -3.44 -10.76
CA PRO A 229 16.27 -4.87 -10.78
C PRO A 229 16.88 -5.37 -9.47
N PRO A 230 16.44 -6.51 -8.92
CA PRO A 230 16.92 -7.02 -7.63
C PRO A 230 18.39 -7.47 -7.68
N SER A 231 18.97 -7.65 -8.88
CA SER A 231 20.40 -7.87 -9.08
C SER A 231 21.25 -6.63 -8.75
N SER A 232 20.65 -5.44 -8.85
CA SER A 232 21.36 -4.16 -8.85
C SER A 232 20.87 -3.20 -7.76
N TYR A 233 19.70 -3.45 -7.18
CA TYR A 233 19.10 -2.60 -6.16
C TYR A 233 18.58 -3.42 -4.98
N GLU A 234 18.64 -2.83 -3.80
CA GLU A 234 17.80 -3.19 -2.67
C GLU A 234 16.62 -2.22 -2.64
N THR A 235 15.42 -2.73 -2.40
CA THR A 235 14.21 -1.93 -2.47
C THR A 235 13.24 -2.32 -1.38
N VAL A 236 12.73 -1.32 -0.68
CA VAL A 236 11.54 -1.44 0.17
C VAL A 236 10.49 -0.46 -0.34
N TRP A 237 9.23 -0.80 -0.18
CA TRP A 237 8.15 0.08 -0.58
C TRP A 237 7.04 0.10 0.44
N SER A 238 6.32 1.22 0.50
CA SER A 238 5.23 1.44 1.44
C SER A 238 4.06 2.12 0.72
N ARG A 239 2.88 1.53 0.84
CA ARG A 239 1.60 2.18 0.51
C ARG A 239 0.90 2.50 1.82
N SER A 240 0.88 3.79 2.14
CA SER A 240 0.14 4.31 3.29
C SER A 240 -1.36 4.08 3.12
N SER A 241 -2.10 3.85 4.21
CA SER A 241 -3.57 3.78 4.16
C SER A 241 -4.15 5.16 3.86
N LYS A 242 -5.37 5.21 3.31
CA LYS A 242 -6.06 6.46 2.97
C LYS A 242 -6.20 7.45 4.14
N ARG A 243 -6.18 6.93 5.38
CA ARG A 243 -6.31 7.74 6.60
C ARG A 243 -5.05 8.55 6.93
N VAL A 244 -3.90 8.16 6.38
CA VAL A 244 -2.59 8.76 6.70
C VAL A 244 -1.82 9.23 5.47
N GLN A 245 -2.37 9.03 4.27
CA GLN A 245 -1.85 9.67 3.06
C GLN A 245 -2.04 11.19 3.13
N SER A 246 -1.07 11.93 2.60
CA SER A 246 -1.20 13.39 2.47
C SER A 246 -2.35 13.78 1.54
N PHE A 247 -2.63 12.95 0.52
CA PHE A 247 -3.77 13.03 -0.40
C PHE A 247 -4.03 11.64 -1.00
N ASN A 248 -5.28 11.35 -1.38
CA ASN A 248 -5.73 10.00 -1.75
C ASN A 248 -5.76 9.70 -3.25
N ASP A 249 -5.62 10.73 -4.09
CA ASP A 249 -5.76 10.63 -5.55
C ASP A 249 -4.79 11.63 -6.21
N PRO A 250 -3.89 11.20 -7.11
CA PRO A 250 -3.73 9.85 -7.64
C PRO A 250 -3.19 8.84 -6.62
N ASN A 251 -3.60 7.58 -6.78
CA ASN A 251 -3.13 6.49 -5.93
C ASN A 251 -1.62 6.28 -6.16
N HIS A 252 -0.90 6.00 -5.10
CA HIS A 252 0.55 5.93 -5.13
C HIS A 252 1.12 5.06 -4.02
N LEU A 253 2.36 4.64 -4.24
CA LEU A 253 3.20 4.06 -3.19
C LEU A 253 4.60 4.64 -3.26
N HIS A 254 5.24 4.70 -2.09
CA HIS A 254 6.60 5.16 -1.93
C HIS A 254 7.55 3.98 -2.18
N VAL A 255 8.53 4.15 -3.06
CA VAL A 255 9.57 3.18 -3.39
C VAL A 255 10.90 3.76 -2.95
N LEU A 256 11.54 3.12 -1.99
CA LEU A 256 12.83 3.52 -1.44
C LEU A 256 13.88 2.53 -1.93
N VAL A 257 14.93 3.04 -2.59
CA VAL A 257 15.94 2.20 -3.23
C VAL A 257 17.34 2.67 -2.89
N ILE A 258 18.26 1.71 -2.88
CA ILE A 258 19.70 1.96 -2.82
C ILE A 258 20.40 1.02 -3.81
N PRO A 259 21.41 1.48 -4.56
CA PRO A 259 22.21 0.61 -5.41
C PRO A 259 22.95 -0.45 -4.58
N LYS A 260 22.98 -1.68 -5.08
CA LYS A 260 23.78 -2.75 -4.49
C LYS A 260 25.24 -2.49 -4.74
N SER A 261 26.02 -2.46 -3.67
CA SER A 261 27.48 -2.52 -3.72
C SER A 261 28.03 -3.92 -3.99
N SER A 262 27.23 -4.97 -3.82
CA SER A 262 27.59 -6.36 -4.11
C SER A 262 26.34 -7.26 -4.31
N PRO A 263 26.49 -8.47 -4.88
CA PRO A 263 25.37 -9.41 -5.03
C PRO A 263 24.63 -9.76 -3.72
N HIS A 264 25.29 -9.60 -2.57
CA HIS A 264 24.76 -9.91 -1.23
C HIS A 264 24.30 -8.68 -0.44
N SER A 265 24.17 -7.50 -1.08
CA SER A 265 24.16 -6.26 -0.31
C SER A 265 22.94 -6.02 0.59
N PHE A 266 23.27 -5.27 1.64
CA PHE A 266 22.54 -4.72 2.77
C PHE A 266 23.22 -3.40 3.07
N SER A 267 23.04 -2.41 2.21
CA SER A 267 24.03 -1.35 2.00
C SER A 267 24.14 -0.34 3.16
N ASN A 268 24.94 -0.73 4.16
CA ASN A 268 26.07 -0.11 4.85
C ASN A 268 26.34 -0.93 6.12
N ARG A 269 26.90 -2.15 6.00
CA ARG A 269 27.51 -2.81 7.18
C ARG A 269 28.72 -2.00 7.62
N LYS A 270 28.53 -1.01 8.48
CA LYS A 270 29.51 -0.73 9.54
C LYS A 270 28.94 -1.25 10.84
N SER A 271 29.26 -2.51 11.12
CA SER A 271 29.31 -3.03 12.48
C SER A 271 30.63 -3.78 12.60
N SER A 272 31.71 -3.01 12.68
CA SER A 272 32.89 -3.42 13.43
C SER A 272 32.71 -2.91 14.84
#